data_AF-A0A2N1WBM7-F1
#
_entry.id   AF-A0A2N1WBM7-F1
#
_cell.length_a   1.000
_cell.length_b   1.000
_cell.length_c   1.000
_cell.angle_alpha   90.00
_cell.angle_beta   90.00
_cell.angle_gamma   90.00
#
_symmetry.space_group_name_H-M   'P 1'
#
loop_
_entity.id
_entity.type
_entity.pdbx_description
1 polymer ?
#
loop_
_entity_poly.entity_id
_entity_poly.type
_entity_poly.pdbx_seq_one_letter_code
_entity_poly.pdbx_strand_id
1 'polypeptide(L)'
;MTRLHVLGSGSKGNAFALEHEGRLLILEAGFSLREIDRRLDRAGLDPARVDGVAVTHEHGDHLDIELIKDLKKAETLLFCNENSASKVSWGMVMLAGDRQEIDNIIIEAVPAYN
;
A
#
# COMPACT_ATOMS: atom_id res chain seq x y z
N MET A 1 -9.17 14.41 10.21
CA MET A 1 -7.73 14.56 10.54
C MET A 1 -6.98 13.49 9.78
N THR A 2 -5.88 13.84 9.13
CA THR A 2 -5.02 12.89 8.41
C THR A 2 -3.82 12.54 9.28
N ARG A 3 -3.46 11.25 9.35
CA ARG A 3 -2.24 10.78 10.03
C ARG A 3 -1.44 9.88 9.10
N LEU A 4 -0.14 10.11 9.04
CA LEU A 4 0.80 9.23 8.37
C LEU A 4 1.66 8.55 9.43
N HIS A 5 1.62 7.22 9.46
CA HIS A 5 2.42 6.40 10.34
C HIS A 5 3.58 5.81 9.53
N VAL A 6 4.81 6.14 9.94
CA VAL A 6 6.01 5.54 9.34
C VAL A 6 6.24 4.19 10.00
N LEU A 7 5.94 3.10 9.29
CA LEU A 7 6.08 1.74 9.84
C LEU A 7 7.51 1.22 9.66
N GLY A 8 8.18 1.62 8.59
CA GLY A 8 9.60 1.37 8.38
C GLY A 8 10.06 1.80 6.99
N SER A 9 11.36 2.04 6.85
CA SER A 9 12.01 2.32 5.56
C SER A 9 13.44 1.80 5.56
N GLY A 10 13.89 1.28 4.41
CA GLY A 10 15.23 0.76 4.18
C GLY A 10 15.25 -0.60 3.49
N SER A 11 16.44 -1.20 3.34
CA SER A 11 16.64 -2.44 2.57
C SER A 11 15.90 -3.68 3.09
N LYS A 12 15.34 -3.61 4.30
CA LYS A 12 14.53 -4.68 4.90
C LYS A 12 13.04 -4.55 4.61
N GLY A 13 12.64 -3.47 3.94
CA GLY A 13 11.26 -3.15 3.63
C GLY A 13 10.93 -1.67 3.86
N ASN A 14 9.98 -1.19 3.07
CA ASN A 14 9.33 0.09 3.21
C ASN A 14 7.84 -0.14 3.43
N ALA A 15 7.27 0.58 4.40
CA ALA A 15 5.84 0.62 4.63
C ALA A 15 5.44 1.87 5.42
N PHE A 16 4.33 2.46 5.02
CA PHE A 16 3.66 3.55 5.70
C PHE A 16 2.17 3.20 5.81
N ALA A 17 1.51 3.70 6.85
CA ALA A 17 0.06 3.63 7.00
C ALA A 17 -0.52 5.04 6.97
N LEU A 18 -1.39 5.30 6.00
CA LEU A 18 -2.15 6.55 5.89
C LEU A 18 -3.54 6.34 6.48
N GLU A 19 -3.83 7.00 7.60
CA GLU A 19 -5.16 7.08 8.19
C GLU A 19 -5.82 8.40 7.78
N HIS A 20 -6.98 8.33 7.11
CA HIS A 20 -7.78 9.49 6.74
C HIS A 20 -9.26 9.16 6.82
N GLU A 21 -10.01 9.92 7.62
CA GLU A 21 -11.48 9.80 7.72
C GLU A 21 -11.99 8.36 7.97
N GLY A 22 -11.27 7.59 8.79
CA GLY A 22 -11.63 6.21 9.10
C GLY A 22 -11.13 5.18 8.09
N ARG A 23 -10.49 5.61 7.01
CA ARG A 23 -9.78 4.75 6.05
C ARG A 23 -8.33 4.52 6.43
N LEU A 24 -7.81 3.36 6.08
CA LEU A 24 -6.43 2.94 6.29
C LEU A 24 -5.84 2.41 4.98
N LEU A 25 -4.90 3.16 4.41
CA LEU A 25 -4.12 2.72 3.25
C LEU A 25 -2.70 2.32 3.66
N ILE A 26 -2.20 1.22 3.13
CA ILE A 26 -0.78 0.85 3.21
C ILE A 26 -0.07 1.41 1.99
N LEU A 27 0.98 2.21 2.21
CA LEU A 27 1.87 2.69 1.16
C LEU A 27 3.17 1.91 1.26
N GLU A 28 3.51 1.21 0.18
CA GLU A 28 4.56 0.19 0.15
C GLU A 28 4.26 -1.02 1.05
N ALA A 29 4.47 -2.21 0.50
CA ALA A 29 4.19 -3.49 1.13
C ALA A 29 5.49 -4.31 1.26
N GLY A 30 6.58 -3.67 1.70
CA GLY A 30 7.92 -4.26 1.69
C GLY A 30 8.25 -5.21 2.84
N PHE A 31 7.27 -5.57 3.67
CA PHE A 31 7.49 -6.40 4.86
C PHE A 31 6.56 -7.61 4.86
N SER A 32 6.90 -8.63 5.63
CA SER A 32 5.99 -9.77 5.83
C SER A 32 4.75 -9.36 6.63
N LEU A 33 3.66 -10.12 6.47
CA LEU A 33 2.41 -9.94 7.22
C LEU A 33 2.64 -9.80 8.73
N ARG A 34 3.42 -10.71 9.32
CA ARG A 34 3.74 -10.69 10.75
C ARG A 34 4.33 -9.35 11.21
N GLU A 35 5.18 -8.75 10.40
CA GLU A 35 5.87 -7.53 10.78
C GLU A 35 5.02 -6.29 10.47
N ILE A 36 4.18 -6.32 9.42
CA ILE A 36 3.12 -5.32 9.21
C ILE A 36 2.16 -5.30 10.39
N ASP A 37 1.60 -6.45 10.78
CA ASP A 37 0.66 -6.57 11.90
C ASP A 37 1.24 -5.99 13.19
N ARG A 38 2.47 -6.39 13.52
CA ARG A 38 3.19 -5.90 14.70
C ARG A 38 3.36 -4.38 14.70
N ARG A 39 3.58 -3.76 13.55
CA ARG A 39 3.84 -2.32 13.45
C ARG A 39 2.56 -1.51 13.45
N LEU A 40 1.52 -2.01 12.80
CA LEU A 40 0.17 -1.43 12.89
C LEU A 40 -0.32 -1.48 14.34
N ASP A 41 -0.17 -2.60 15.03
CA ASP A 41 -0.52 -2.73 16.45
C ASP A 41 0.22 -1.71 17.33
N ARG A 42 1.54 -1.55 17.13
CA ARG A 42 2.34 -0.51 17.82
C ARG A 42 1.91 0.92 17.49
N ALA A 43 1.29 1.13 16.33
CA ALA A 43 0.72 2.41 15.92
C ALA A 43 -0.74 2.59 16.39
N GLY A 44 -1.32 1.60 17.07
CA GLY A 44 -2.72 1.60 17.51
C GLY A 44 -3.71 1.39 16.36
N LEU A 45 -3.28 0.73 15.28
CA LEU A 45 -4.06 0.46 14.07
C LEU A 45 -4.38 -1.03 13.95
N ASP A 46 -5.59 -1.34 13.49
CA ASP A 46 -6.04 -2.70 13.22
C ASP A 46 -5.72 -3.10 11.76
N PRO A 47 -4.90 -4.13 11.52
CA PRO A 47 -4.62 -4.63 10.16
C PRO A 47 -5.87 -5.07 9.40
N ALA A 48 -6.91 -5.54 10.10
CA ALA A 48 -8.17 -5.93 9.47
C ALA A 48 -8.88 -4.74 8.81
N ARG A 49 -8.53 -3.51 9.18
CA ARG A 49 -9.08 -2.27 8.59
C ARG A 49 -8.38 -1.80 7.31
N VAL A 50 -7.33 -2.46 6.82
CA VAL A 50 -6.66 -2.00 5.59
C VAL A 50 -7.65 -1.98 4.41
N ASP A 51 -7.96 -0.78 3.91
CA ASP A 51 -8.92 -0.56 2.81
C ASP A 51 -8.23 -0.63 1.44
N GLY A 52 -6.93 -0.36 1.40
CA GLY A 52 -6.19 -0.40 0.17
C GLY A 52 -4.69 -0.35 0.34
N VAL A 53 -4.00 -0.63 -0.75
CA VAL A 53 -2.55 -0.67 -0.83
C VAL A 53 -2.10 0.12 -2.05
N ALA A 54 -1.06 0.93 -1.91
CA ALA A 54 -0.38 1.56 -3.04
C ALA A 54 1.09 1.14 -3.02
N VAL A 55 1.62 0.65 -4.14
CA VAL A 55 3.03 0.26 -4.29
C VAL A 55 3.64 1.00 -5.48
N THR A 56 4.85 1.53 -5.30
CA THR A 56 5.50 2.31 -6.36
C THR A 56 6.15 1.43 -7.42
N HIS A 57 6.79 0.34 -7.02
CA HIS A 57 7.53 -0.56 -7.91
C HIS A 57 7.71 -1.96 -7.31
N GLU A 58 8.22 -2.88 -8.12
CA GLU A 58 8.11 -4.32 -7.92
C GLU A 58 9.26 -4.97 -7.13
N HIS A 59 10.14 -4.17 -6.53
CA HIS A 59 11.23 -4.68 -5.69
C HIS A 59 10.71 -5.21 -4.37
N GLY A 60 11.38 -6.21 -3.80
CA GLY A 60 10.89 -6.93 -2.60
C GLY A 60 10.80 -6.07 -1.34
N ASP A 61 11.59 -4.99 -1.25
CA ASP A 61 11.50 -4.01 -0.17
C ASP A 61 10.35 -3.01 -0.35
N HIS A 62 9.53 -3.17 -1.39
CA HIS A 62 8.33 -2.39 -1.70
C HIS A 62 7.10 -3.26 -1.98
N LEU A 63 7.31 -4.47 -2.49
CA LEU A 63 6.28 -5.40 -2.91
C LEU A 63 6.60 -6.83 -2.42
N ASP A 64 6.06 -7.20 -1.28
CA ASP A 64 5.93 -8.59 -0.87
C ASP A 64 4.64 -9.19 -1.43
N ILE A 65 4.77 -10.16 -2.34
CA ILE A 65 3.64 -10.75 -3.06
C ILE A 65 2.70 -11.50 -2.11
N GLU A 66 3.23 -12.16 -1.08
CA GLU A 66 2.41 -12.93 -0.14
C GLU A 66 1.62 -11.98 0.77
N LEU A 67 2.23 -10.91 1.25
CA LEU A 67 1.53 -9.85 1.97
C LEU A 67 0.38 -9.26 1.14
N ILE A 68 0.62 -8.93 -0.14
CA ILE A 68 -0.43 -8.38 -1.01
C ILE A 68 -1.62 -9.36 -1.14
N LYS A 69 -1.36 -10.66 -1.21
CA LYS A 69 -2.43 -11.67 -1.21
C LYS A 69 -3.15 -11.71 0.12
N ASP A 70 -2.42 -11.67 1.23
CA ASP A 70 -2.99 -11.73 2.59
C ASP A 70 -3.85 -10.50 2.92
N LEU A 71 -3.51 -9.33 2.40
CA LEU A 71 -4.28 -8.09 2.57
C LEU A 71 -5.53 -8.02 1.68
N LYS A 72 -5.67 -8.93 0.70
CA LYS A 72 -6.78 -8.91 -0.26
C LYS A 72 -8.09 -9.34 0.40
N LYS A 73 -9.03 -8.39 0.51
CA LYS A 73 -10.43 -8.61 0.86
C LYS A 73 -11.33 -8.22 -0.32
N ALA A 74 -12.64 -8.42 -0.19
CA ALA A 74 -13.60 -8.12 -1.24
C ALA A 74 -13.53 -6.65 -1.72
N GLU A 75 -13.23 -5.73 -0.81
CA GLU A 75 -13.20 -4.28 -1.06
C GLU A 75 -11.79 -3.70 -1.05
N THR A 76 -10.74 -4.51 -0.82
CA THR A 76 -9.37 -3.99 -0.81
C THR A 76 -9.01 -3.55 -2.22
N LEU A 77 -8.50 -2.33 -2.36
CA LEU A 77 -7.97 -1.80 -3.62
C LEU A 77 -6.43 -1.87 -3.63
N LEU A 78 -5.84 -2.16 -4.79
CA LEU A 78 -4.38 -2.12 -4.98
C LEU A 78 -4.06 -1.19 -6.13
N PHE A 79 -3.26 -0.17 -5.90
CA PHE A 79 -2.75 0.77 -6.90
C PHE A 79 -1.28 0.48 -7.14
N CYS A 80 -0.90 0.28 -8.40
CA CYS A 80 0.48 -0.06 -8.71
C CYS A 80 0.85 0.26 -10.16
N ASN A 81 2.14 0.17 -10.48
CA ASN A 81 2.60 0.23 -11.87
C ASN A 81 2.32 -1.09 -12.62
N GLU A 82 2.49 -1.07 -13.94
CA GLU A 82 2.30 -2.27 -14.80
C GLU A 82 3.18 -3.46 -14.36
N ASN A 83 4.44 -3.21 -14.03
CA ASN A 83 5.37 -4.27 -13.61
C ASN A 83 4.88 -4.98 -12.35
N SER A 84 4.38 -4.23 -11.36
CA SER A 84 3.84 -4.79 -10.12
C SER A 84 2.54 -5.54 -10.42
N ALA A 85 1.64 -4.99 -11.22
CA ALA A 85 0.39 -5.65 -11.61
C ALA A 85 0.63 -7.00 -12.31
N SER A 86 1.72 -7.13 -13.08
CA SER A 86 2.12 -8.41 -13.70
C SER A 86 2.44 -9.51 -12.68
N LYS A 87 2.84 -9.14 -11.46
CA LYS A 87 3.13 -10.05 -10.34
C LYS A 87 1.91 -10.30 -9.45
N VAL A 88 0.95 -9.35 -9.41
CA VAL A 88 -0.27 -9.41 -8.59
C VAL A 88 -1.50 -8.99 -9.40
N SER A 89 -2.20 -9.98 -9.96
CA SER A 89 -3.21 -9.85 -11.04
C SER A 89 -4.48 -9.05 -10.74
N TRP A 90 -4.64 -8.51 -9.54
CA TRP A 90 -5.82 -7.73 -9.14
C TRP A 90 -5.51 -6.25 -8.91
N GLY A 91 -4.25 -5.83 -9.09
CA GLY A 91 -3.86 -4.44 -9.00
C GLY A 91 -4.48 -3.59 -10.12
N MET A 92 -5.01 -2.43 -9.74
CA MET A 92 -5.32 -1.35 -10.64
C MET A 92 -4.01 -0.71 -11.09
N VAL A 93 -3.71 -0.84 -12.37
CA VAL A 93 -2.58 -0.16 -12.99
C VAL A 93 -2.85 1.35 -12.98
N MET A 94 -1.90 2.10 -12.45
CA MET A 94 -1.88 3.55 -12.48
C MET A 94 -0.79 4.03 -13.45
N LEU A 95 -1.20 4.60 -14.57
CA LEU A 95 -0.32 5.24 -15.55
C LEU A 95 -0.02 6.68 -15.15
N ALA A 96 1.08 7.24 -15.67
CA ALA A 96 1.42 8.63 -15.40
C ALA A 96 0.30 9.58 -15.87
N GLY A 97 -0.19 10.41 -14.95
CA GLY A 97 -1.33 11.29 -15.15
C GLY A 97 -2.68 10.71 -14.69
N ASP A 98 -2.73 9.41 -14.33
CA ASP A 98 -3.94 8.81 -13.79
C ASP A 98 -4.25 9.36 -12.40
N ARG A 99 -5.55 9.56 -12.17
CA ARG A 99 -6.12 10.00 -10.88
C ARG A 99 -7.21 9.04 -10.47
N GLN A 100 -7.13 8.55 -9.23
CA GLN A 100 -8.17 7.77 -8.58
C GLN A 100 -8.59 8.43 -7.29
N GLU A 101 -9.84 8.23 -6.91
CA GLU A 101 -10.40 8.78 -5.69
C GLU A 101 -11.08 7.66 -4.90
N ILE A 102 -10.70 7.54 -3.63
CA ILE A 102 -11.24 6.55 -2.70
C ILE A 102 -11.56 7.30 -1.43
N ASP A 103 -12.85 7.44 -1.13
CA ASP A 103 -13.32 7.94 0.17
C ASP A 103 -12.55 9.18 0.65
N ASN A 104 -12.52 10.22 -0.20
CA ASN A 104 -11.86 11.51 0.02
C ASN A 104 -10.31 11.48 0.01
N ILE A 105 -9.68 10.35 -0.31
CA ILE A 105 -8.27 10.27 -0.65
C ILE A 105 -8.12 10.28 -2.17
N ILE A 106 -7.31 11.22 -2.67
CA ILE A 106 -6.95 11.31 -4.08
C ILE A 106 -5.57 10.66 -4.25
N ILE A 107 -5.46 9.70 -5.18
CA ILE A 107 -4.21 9.05 -5.58
C ILE A 107 -3.90 9.47 -7.00
N GLU A 108 -2.78 10.15 -7.20
CA GLU A 108 -2.32 10.61 -8.50
C GLU A 108 -0.99 9.95 -8.84
N ALA A 109 -0.93 9.29 -9.99
CA ALA A 109 0.32 8.74 -10.49
C ALA A 109 1.08 9.82 -11.25
N VAL A 110 2.28 10.10 -10.78
CA VAL A 110 3.19 11.07 -11.41
C VAL A 110 4.32 10.33 -12.13
N PRO A 111 4.88 10.90 -13.22
CA PRO A 111 6.08 10.34 -13.83
C PRO A 111 7.22 10.24 -12.81
N ALA A 112 7.69 9.02 -12.55
CA ALA A 112 8.93 8.77 -11.84
C ALA A 112 10.04 8.65 -12.90
N TYR A 113 10.90 9.65 -12.99
CA TYR A 113 12.09 9.55 -13.84
C TYR A 113 13.07 8.61 -13.15
N ASN A 114 13.26 7.42 -13.72
CA ASN A 114 14.52 6.70 -13.59
C ASN A 114 15.40 7.09 -14.78
#